data_AF-A0A938WBR5-F1
#
_entry.id   AF-A0A938WBR5-F1
#
_cell.length_a   1.000
_cell.length_b   1.000
_cell.length_c   1.000
_cell.angle_alpha   90.00
_cell.angle_beta   90.00
_cell.angle_gamma   90.00
#
_symmetry.space_group_name_H-M   'P 1'
#
loop_
_entity.id
_entity.type
_entity.pdbx_description
1 polymer ?
#
loop_
_entity_poly.entity_id
_entity_poly.type
_entity_poly.pdbx_seq_one_letter_code
_entity_poly.pdbx_strand_id
1 'polypeptide(L)'
;MEEKKNEESQTPSPAAASAKFFSMPEPYRHGKEVKIVEPAQPIKPQPAAAPAPPTPPKALVSPSGQPASKRSHQRAFFIALALVLLAFLISAYLLLRSAQKQTPQPAPPQPAPTQPAPRPAPKPEPEPEPEPIPEPEPAPAAIQPGKDSDSDGLTDFEETLLYQTNPNLPDTDGDGFLDGNEVFHRYNPSALAPGTLSQAGLIKFYEILSVRIAYPTAWSVEALEPAVVFRSTTGEMITMAGQILVSPQEWVEKEGGQEQIIRTTSKNGYDLFLTTDKRRALLDVDGRYIQFAYQVEPKSTLDYLQTFQMMLGSVEAVSRPGI
;
A
#
# COMPACT_ATOMS: atom_id res chain seq x y z
N MET A 1 -65.83 41.41 23.90
CA MET A 1 -64.52 41.17 24.53
C MET A 1 -63.76 40.27 23.59
N GLU A 2 -62.64 40.79 23.11
CA GLU A 2 -61.86 40.26 21.99
C GLU A 2 -61.21 38.90 22.27
N GLU A 3 -61.14 38.16 21.18
CA GLU A 3 -60.41 36.94 20.90
C GLU A 3 -58.91 37.23 20.83
N LYS A 4 -58.07 36.53 21.61
CA LYS A 4 -56.65 36.34 21.30
C LYS A 4 -56.19 34.93 21.64
N LYS A 5 -56.21 34.10 20.59
CA LYS A 5 -55.47 32.86 20.45
C LYS A 5 -53.97 33.21 20.37
N ASN A 6 -53.17 32.76 21.34
CA ASN A 6 -51.71 32.83 21.25
C ASN A 6 -51.24 31.62 20.42
N GLU A 7 -50.97 31.85 19.14
CA GLU A 7 -50.15 30.98 18.30
C GLU A 7 -48.68 31.34 18.54
N GLU A 8 -47.97 30.47 19.24
CA GLU A 8 -46.53 30.55 19.37
C GLU A 8 -45.89 30.00 18.08
N SER A 9 -45.30 30.92 17.33
CA SER A 9 -44.60 30.72 16.06
C SER A 9 -43.43 29.74 16.21
N GLN A 10 -43.67 28.46 15.97
CA GLN A 10 -42.62 27.54 15.53
C GLN A 10 -42.32 27.85 14.06
N THR A 11 -41.27 28.63 13.83
CA THR A 11 -40.60 28.67 12.53
C THR A 11 -40.10 27.26 12.22
N PRO A 12 -40.49 26.63 11.10
CA PRO A 12 -39.88 25.37 10.72
C PRO A 12 -38.40 25.61 10.41
N SER A 13 -37.54 24.88 11.12
CA SER A 13 -36.14 24.68 10.76
C SER A 13 -36.05 24.32 9.27
N PRO A 14 -35.10 24.87 8.48
CA PRO A 14 -34.98 24.50 7.09
C PRO A 14 -34.68 23.00 7.03
N ALA A 15 -35.64 22.24 6.48
CA ALA A 15 -35.44 20.85 6.15
C ALA A 15 -34.18 20.76 5.28
N ALA A 16 -33.16 20.04 5.76
CA ALA A 16 -32.00 19.68 4.98
C ALA A 16 -32.51 19.04 3.69
N ALA A 17 -32.32 19.72 2.56
CA ALA A 17 -32.55 19.13 1.26
C ALA A 17 -31.68 17.87 1.20
N SER A 18 -32.28 16.69 1.08
CA SER A 18 -31.52 15.46 0.87
C SER A 18 -30.71 15.63 -0.41
N ALA A 19 -29.41 15.83 -0.28
CA ALA A 19 -28.50 15.87 -1.42
C ALA A 19 -28.65 14.55 -2.20
N LYS A 20 -28.86 14.66 -3.51
CA LYS A 20 -28.91 13.47 -4.37
C LYS A 20 -27.48 13.12 -4.73
N PHE A 21 -26.93 12.12 -4.04
CA PHE A 21 -25.64 11.56 -4.40
C PHE A 21 -25.77 10.63 -5.61
N PHE A 22 -24.81 10.73 -6.51
CA PHE A 22 -24.71 9.89 -7.69
C PHE A 22 -23.70 8.76 -7.45
N SER A 23 -23.99 7.59 -8.00
CA SER A 23 -22.96 6.57 -8.17
C SER A 23 -22.14 6.89 -9.40
N MET A 24 -20.81 6.74 -9.32
CA MET A 24 -19.92 6.85 -10.47
C MET A 24 -20.44 5.98 -11.63
N PRO A 25 -20.72 6.54 -12.83
CA PRO A 25 -21.28 5.78 -13.93
C PRO A 25 -20.27 4.73 -14.43
N GLU A 26 -20.76 3.57 -14.92
CA GLU A 26 -19.90 2.45 -15.38
C GLU A 26 -18.69 2.82 -16.25
N PRO A 27 -18.77 3.72 -17.26
CA PRO A 27 -17.60 4.07 -18.06
C PRO A 27 -16.48 4.74 -17.24
N TYR A 28 -16.84 5.40 -16.15
CA TYR A 28 -15.91 6.14 -15.29
C TYR A 28 -15.32 5.25 -14.19
N ARG A 29 -15.93 4.11 -13.83
CA ARG A 29 -15.47 3.23 -12.73
C ARG A 29 -14.06 2.63 -12.89
N HIS A 30 -13.43 2.79 -14.04
CA HIS A 30 -12.13 2.20 -14.34
C HIS A 30 -10.96 3.21 -14.21
N GLY A 31 -11.23 4.47 -13.88
CA GLY A 31 -10.21 5.53 -13.82
C GLY A 31 -9.42 5.67 -15.13
N LYS A 32 -10.03 5.31 -16.27
CA LYS A 32 -9.41 5.47 -17.59
C LYS A 32 -9.33 6.96 -17.91
N GLU A 33 -8.22 7.40 -18.49
CA GLU A 33 -8.14 8.70 -19.15
C GLU A 33 -9.22 8.76 -20.24
N VAL A 34 -10.37 9.35 -19.92
CA VAL A 34 -11.35 9.67 -20.95
C VAL A 34 -10.75 10.83 -21.73
N LYS A 35 -10.39 10.56 -22.98
CA LYS A 35 -10.01 11.61 -23.93
C LYS A 35 -11.23 12.52 -24.05
N ILE A 36 -11.17 13.68 -23.40
CA ILE A 36 -12.25 14.66 -23.41
C ILE A 36 -12.52 15.01 -24.88
N VAL A 37 -13.66 14.56 -25.41
CA VAL A 37 -14.27 15.27 -26.52
C VAL A 37 -14.85 16.51 -25.87
N GLU A 38 -14.12 17.61 -26.01
CA GLU A 38 -14.52 18.92 -25.50
C GLU A 38 -15.99 19.14 -25.87
N PRO A 39 -16.90 19.37 -24.90
CA PRO A 39 -18.27 19.70 -25.24
C PRO A 39 -18.21 20.95 -26.12
N ALA A 40 -18.87 20.88 -27.29
CA ALA A 40 -18.82 21.93 -28.30
C ALA A 40 -19.00 23.31 -27.63
N GLN A 41 -17.93 24.11 -27.62
CA GLN A 41 -18.01 25.45 -27.07
C GLN A 41 -19.14 26.20 -27.79
N PRO A 42 -19.98 26.98 -27.07
CA PRO A 42 -20.99 27.81 -27.72
C PRO A 42 -20.29 28.73 -28.73
N ILE A 43 -20.74 28.64 -29.98
CA ILE A 43 -20.18 29.37 -31.13
C ILE A 43 -20.20 30.87 -30.82
N LYS A 44 -19.04 31.44 -30.46
CA LYS A 44 -18.83 32.88 -30.52
C LYS A 44 -18.64 33.27 -31.99
N PRO A 45 -19.32 34.33 -32.48
CA PRO A 45 -19.15 34.78 -33.86
C PRO A 45 -17.70 35.19 -34.11
N GLN A 46 -17.09 34.56 -35.10
CA GLN A 46 -15.71 34.73 -35.52
C GLN A 46 -15.51 36.10 -36.22
N PRO A 47 -14.60 36.97 -35.75
CA PRO A 47 -14.18 38.14 -36.51
C PRO A 47 -13.32 37.73 -37.71
N ALA A 48 -13.46 38.47 -38.81
CA ALA A 48 -12.86 38.21 -40.12
C ALA A 48 -11.33 38.06 -40.09
N ALA A 49 -10.85 37.15 -40.95
CA ALA A 49 -9.46 36.75 -41.11
C ALA A 49 -8.54 37.88 -41.59
N ALA A 50 -7.33 37.94 -41.03
CA ALA A 50 -6.17 38.64 -41.57
C ALA A 50 -5.11 37.62 -42.05
N PRO A 51 -4.36 37.91 -43.14
CA PRO A 51 -3.57 36.91 -43.86
C PRO A 51 -2.23 36.56 -43.20
N ALA A 52 -1.76 35.35 -43.50
CA ALA A 52 -0.55 34.73 -42.94
C ALA A 52 0.77 35.34 -43.46
N PRO A 53 1.85 35.33 -42.65
CA PRO A 53 3.19 35.71 -43.10
C PRO A 53 3.90 34.58 -43.89
N PRO A 54 4.88 34.91 -44.75
CA PRO A 54 5.51 33.97 -45.68
C PRO A 54 6.62 33.11 -45.05
N THR A 55 6.80 31.93 -45.63
CA THR A 55 7.82 30.90 -45.35
C THR A 55 9.25 31.33 -45.75
N PRO A 56 10.28 30.99 -44.96
CA PRO A 56 11.68 31.06 -45.41
C PRO A 56 12.20 29.75 -46.04
N PRO A 57 13.25 29.81 -46.88
CA PRO A 57 13.59 28.76 -47.85
C PRO A 57 14.60 27.71 -47.37
N LYS A 58 14.65 26.60 -48.13
CA LYS A 58 15.60 25.48 -48.07
C LYS A 58 16.98 25.84 -48.67
N ALA A 59 18.08 25.41 -48.03
CA ALA A 59 19.41 25.12 -48.63
C ALA A 59 20.23 24.24 -47.63
N LEU A 60 20.60 22.98 -47.95
CA LEU A 60 21.81 22.45 -48.63
C LEU A 60 22.91 21.94 -47.66
N VAL A 61 22.94 20.60 -47.52
CA VAL A 61 24.06 19.61 -47.46
C VAL A 61 25.45 19.99 -46.86
N SER A 62 25.81 19.27 -45.77
CA SER A 62 27.04 18.50 -45.35
C SER A 62 28.47 18.92 -45.82
N PRO A 63 29.60 18.58 -45.11
CA PRO A 63 29.86 17.26 -44.48
C PRO A 63 30.81 17.15 -43.24
N SER A 64 30.86 15.92 -42.71
CA SER A 64 32.00 15.19 -42.10
C SER A 64 32.60 15.63 -40.76
N GLY A 65 32.63 14.66 -39.82
CA GLY A 65 33.49 14.68 -38.64
C GLY A 65 33.21 13.52 -37.68
N GLN A 66 33.77 12.33 -37.95
CA GLN A 66 33.97 11.31 -36.90
C GLN A 66 35.00 11.83 -35.88
N PRO A 67 35.00 11.31 -34.64
CA PRO A 67 36.06 10.33 -34.37
C PRO A 67 35.64 9.06 -33.61
N ALA A 68 36.48 8.07 -33.88
CA ALA A 68 36.63 6.73 -33.33
C ALA A 68 36.63 6.55 -31.79
N SER A 69 36.02 5.43 -31.38
CA SER A 69 36.56 4.35 -30.54
C SER A 69 37.37 4.68 -29.27
N LYS A 70 36.87 4.23 -28.12
CA LYS A 70 37.67 3.51 -27.12
C LYS A 70 36.81 2.62 -26.21
N ARG A 71 36.67 1.34 -26.59
CA ARG A 71 36.35 0.22 -25.69
C ARG A 71 37.67 -0.33 -25.16
N SER A 72 37.88 -0.34 -23.83
CA SER A 72 38.56 -1.43 -23.06
C SER A 72 39.07 -0.99 -21.68
N HIS A 73 38.22 -0.68 -20.70
CA HIS A 73 38.64 -0.69 -19.28
C HIS A 73 37.58 -1.22 -18.29
N GLN A 74 36.31 -1.32 -18.68
CA GLN A 74 35.26 -1.79 -17.78
C GLN A 74 35.37 -3.30 -17.43
N ARG A 75 35.83 -4.16 -18.36
CA ARG A 75 35.96 -5.60 -18.08
C ARG A 75 37.08 -5.94 -17.08
N ALA A 76 38.17 -5.19 -17.08
CA ALA A 76 39.27 -5.40 -16.12
C ALA A 76 38.85 -5.00 -14.69
N PHE A 77 38.03 -3.96 -14.55
CA PHE A 77 37.49 -3.53 -13.27
C PHE A 77 36.56 -4.58 -12.64
N PHE A 78 35.65 -5.17 -13.42
CA PHE A 78 34.76 -6.23 -12.91
C PHE A 78 35.50 -7.52 -12.54
N ILE A 79 36.57 -7.88 -13.27
CA ILE A 79 37.39 -9.05 -12.92
C ILE A 79 38.19 -8.79 -11.63
N ALA A 80 38.76 -7.59 -11.46
CA ALA A 80 39.46 -7.24 -10.23
C ALA A 80 38.52 -7.22 -9.01
N LEU A 81 37.31 -6.66 -9.15
CA LEU A 81 36.31 -6.64 -8.08
C LEU A 81 35.84 -8.05 -7.70
N ALA A 82 35.63 -8.93 -8.69
CA ALA A 82 35.26 -10.32 -8.45
C ALA A 82 36.36 -11.09 -7.68
N LEU A 83 37.64 -10.85 -7.98
CA LEU A 83 38.76 -11.47 -7.27
C LEU A 83 38.87 -10.97 -5.82
N VAL A 84 38.60 -9.69 -5.56
CA VAL A 84 38.57 -9.13 -4.20
C VAL A 84 37.41 -9.72 -3.38
N LEU A 85 36.22 -9.82 -3.98
CA LEU A 85 35.06 -10.45 -3.33
C LEU A 85 35.31 -11.94 -3.05
N LEU A 86 35.92 -12.66 -3.99
CA LEU A 86 36.29 -14.06 -3.80
C LEU A 86 37.32 -14.23 -2.68
N ALA A 87 38.32 -13.35 -2.59
CA ALA A 87 39.28 -13.36 -1.49
C ALA A 87 38.62 -13.07 -0.13
N PHE A 88 37.64 -12.16 -0.09
CA PHE A 88 36.84 -11.88 1.11
C PHE A 88 35.99 -13.09 1.52
N LEU A 89 35.35 -13.78 0.57
CA LEU A 89 34.57 -14.98 0.84
C LEU A 89 35.45 -16.14 1.32
N ILE A 90 36.63 -16.33 0.73
CA ILE A 90 37.60 -17.34 1.20
C ILE A 90 38.10 -17.00 2.61
N SER A 91 38.40 -15.72 2.88
CA SER A 91 38.83 -15.26 4.20
C SER A 91 37.74 -15.47 5.27
N ALA A 92 36.49 -15.09 4.96
CA ALA A 92 35.34 -15.33 5.82
C ALA A 92 35.13 -16.82 6.08
N TYR A 93 35.22 -17.66 5.04
CA TYR A 93 35.12 -19.11 5.18
C TYR A 93 36.22 -19.70 6.07
N LEU A 94 37.46 -19.23 5.95
CA LEU A 94 38.56 -19.68 6.80
C LEU A 94 38.38 -19.23 8.27
N LEU A 95 37.83 -18.03 8.50
CA LEU A 95 37.49 -17.56 9.85
C LEU A 95 36.38 -18.39 10.49
N LEU A 96 35.28 -18.67 9.77
CA LEU A 96 34.19 -19.51 10.28
C LEU A 96 34.67 -20.95 10.58
N ARG A 97 35.56 -21.50 9.74
CA ARG A 97 36.16 -22.83 9.98
C ARG A 97 37.10 -22.84 11.17
N SER A 98 37.76 -21.72 11.50
CA SER A 98 38.60 -21.60 12.69
C SER A 98 37.77 -21.56 13.98
N ALA A 99 36.58 -20.95 13.94
CA ALA A 99 35.68 -20.85 15.09
C ALA A 99 35.03 -22.19 15.47
N GLN A 100 34.80 -23.10 14.52
CA GLN A 100 34.26 -24.44 14.80
C GLN A 100 35.26 -25.44 15.39
N LYS A 101 36.55 -25.10 15.50
CA LYS A 101 37.58 -26.00 16.06
C LYS A 101 37.72 -25.93 17.58
N GLN A 102 36.94 -25.12 18.29
CA GLN A 102 36.93 -25.07 19.75
C GLN A 102 35.67 -25.70 20.31
N THR A 103 35.61 -27.04 20.29
CA THR A 103 34.85 -27.76 21.31
C THR A 103 35.66 -27.73 22.61
N PRO A 104 35.07 -27.37 23.77
CA PRO A 104 35.74 -27.52 25.05
C PRO A 104 36.02 -29.00 25.31
N GLN A 105 37.30 -29.32 25.54
CA GLN A 105 37.73 -30.65 25.98
C GLN A 105 37.27 -30.87 27.43
N PRO A 106 36.76 -32.07 27.81
CA PRO A 106 36.50 -32.37 29.21
C PRO A 106 37.83 -32.38 29.98
N ALA A 107 37.89 -31.66 31.10
CA ALA A 107 39.06 -31.64 31.96
C ALA A 107 39.42 -33.06 32.46
N PRO A 108 40.72 -33.41 32.58
CA PRO A 108 41.13 -34.68 33.16
C PRO A 108 40.75 -34.75 34.65
N PRO A 109 40.52 -35.96 35.20
CA PRO A 109 40.20 -36.12 36.61
C PRO A 109 41.37 -35.66 37.47
N GLN A 110 41.12 -34.69 38.36
CA GLN A 110 42.08 -34.27 39.36
C GLN A 110 42.25 -35.39 40.41
N PRO A 111 43.48 -35.64 40.91
CA PRO A 111 43.69 -36.53 42.04
C PRO A 111 43.02 -35.95 43.30
N ALA A 112 42.47 -36.84 44.13
CA ALA A 112 41.70 -36.50 45.31
C ALA A 112 42.45 -35.52 46.24
N PRO A 113 41.82 -34.41 46.68
CA PRO A 113 42.37 -33.60 47.75
C PRO A 113 42.28 -34.35 49.07
N THR A 114 43.39 -34.38 49.79
CA THR A 114 43.49 -34.76 51.20
C THR A 114 42.52 -33.93 52.02
N GLN A 115 41.66 -34.58 52.81
CA GLN A 115 40.69 -33.93 53.70
C GLN A 115 41.40 -32.99 54.68
N PRO A 116 41.05 -31.69 54.73
CA PRO A 116 41.22 -30.89 55.93
C PRO A 116 40.03 -31.14 56.87
N ALA A 117 40.27 -30.99 58.17
CA ALA A 117 39.35 -31.21 59.29
C ALA A 117 37.90 -30.66 59.07
N PRO A 118 36.88 -31.28 59.69
CA PRO A 118 35.48 -30.90 59.46
C PRO A 118 35.22 -29.44 59.89
N ARG A 119 34.74 -28.63 58.95
CA ARG A 119 34.07 -27.36 59.26
C ARG A 119 32.66 -27.64 59.81
N PRO A 120 32.16 -26.85 60.76
CA PRO A 120 30.79 -26.99 61.24
C PRO A 120 29.80 -26.75 60.09
N ALA A 121 28.71 -27.53 60.07
CA ALA A 121 27.70 -27.52 59.02
C ALA A 121 27.10 -26.11 58.84
N PRO A 122 26.95 -25.61 57.59
CA PRO A 122 26.18 -24.40 57.35
C PRO A 122 24.70 -24.65 57.67
N LYS A 123 24.08 -23.65 58.28
CA LYS A 123 22.64 -23.60 58.56
C LYS A 123 21.87 -23.69 57.22
N PRO A 124 20.75 -24.44 57.13
CA PRO A 124 19.99 -24.53 55.88
C PRO A 124 19.53 -23.14 55.45
N GLU A 125 19.89 -22.78 54.22
CA GLU A 125 19.39 -21.61 53.51
C GLU A 125 17.90 -21.85 53.19
N PRO A 126 17.01 -20.86 53.41
CA PRO A 126 15.60 -21.04 53.09
C PRO A 126 15.41 -21.24 51.59
N GLU A 127 14.57 -22.21 51.23
CA GLU A 127 14.18 -22.50 49.85
C GLU A 127 13.59 -21.22 49.21
N PRO A 128 14.01 -20.83 47.99
CA PRO A 128 13.51 -19.61 47.36
C PRO A 128 12.00 -19.73 47.13
N GLU A 129 11.26 -18.67 47.47
CA GLU A 129 9.83 -18.60 47.17
C GLU A 129 9.61 -18.76 45.66
N PRO A 130 8.56 -19.50 45.24
CA PRO A 130 8.26 -19.68 43.82
C PRO A 130 8.00 -18.31 43.18
N GLU A 131 8.62 -18.07 42.03
CA GLU A 131 8.38 -16.85 41.25
C GLU A 131 6.88 -16.69 40.96
N PRO A 132 6.32 -15.46 41.07
CA PRO A 132 4.93 -15.22 40.73
C PRO A 132 4.70 -15.59 39.27
N ILE A 133 3.69 -16.44 39.02
CA ILE A 133 3.27 -16.79 37.67
C ILE A 133 2.93 -15.48 36.95
N PRO A 134 3.50 -15.20 35.76
CA PRO A 134 3.18 -13.99 35.02
C PRO A 134 1.67 -13.95 34.75
N GLU A 135 1.06 -12.82 35.08
CA GLU A 135 -0.34 -12.54 34.77
C GLU A 135 -0.57 -12.75 33.26
N PRO A 136 -1.63 -13.46 32.83
CA PRO A 136 -1.84 -13.71 31.41
C PRO A 136 -1.92 -12.35 30.68
N GLU A 137 -1.12 -12.20 29.63
CA GLU A 137 -1.15 -11.00 28.81
C GLU A 137 -2.60 -10.70 28.39
N PRO A 138 -3.06 -9.43 28.46
CA PRO A 138 -4.40 -9.08 28.01
C PRO A 138 -4.58 -9.53 26.56
N ALA A 139 -5.73 -10.14 26.28
CA ALA A 139 -6.06 -10.58 24.92
C ALA A 139 -5.84 -9.44 23.91
N PRO A 140 -5.33 -9.73 22.69
CA PRO A 140 -5.09 -8.69 21.69
C PRO A 140 -6.34 -7.85 21.49
N ALA A 141 -6.19 -6.52 21.56
CA ALA A 141 -7.30 -5.60 21.39
C ALA A 141 -7.98 -5.86 20.03
N ALA A 142 -9.30 -5.99 20.03
CA ALA A 142 -10.07 -6.14 18.81
C ALA A 142 -9.83 -4.94 17.88
N ILE A 143 -9.60 -5.22 16.59
CA ILE A 143 -9.35 -4.17 15.60
C ILE A 143 -10.67 -3.49 15.25
N GLN A 144 -10.70 -2.17 15.34
CA GLN A 144 -11.85 -1.30 15.13
C GLN A 144 -11.72 -0.58 13.77
N PRO A 145 -12.84 -0.24 13.11
CA PRO A 145 -12.78 0.67 11.97
C PRO A 145 -12.28 2.05 12.41
N GLY A 146 -11.57 2.75 11.52
CA GLY A 146 -11.26 4.17 11.71
C GLY A 146 -12.55 5.00 11.80
N LYS A 147 -12.45 6.18 12.40
CA LYS A 147 -13.57 7.13 12.48
C LYS A 147 -13.86 7.70 11.10
N ASP A 148 -15.12 7.65 10.69
CA ASP A 148 -15.68 8.23 9.47
C ASP A 148 -16.86 9.09 9.91
N SER A 149 -16.67 10.41 9.90
CA SER A 149 -17.56 11.35 10.59
C SER A 149 -18.82 11.73 9.79
N ASP A 150 -18.77 11.66 8.47
CA ASP A 150 -19.92 11.92 7.58
C ASP A 150 -20.43 10.67 6.85
N SER A 151 -19.81 9.53 7.08
CA SER A 151 -20.24 8.20 6.63
C SER A 151 -20.23 8.03 5.10
N ASP A 152 -19.27 8.66 4.43
CA ASP A 152 -19.10 8.58 2.98
C ASP A 152 -18.22 7.40 2.52
N GLY A 153 -17.54 6.76 3.46
CA GLY A 153 -16.66 5.62 3.25
C GLY A 153 -15.16 5.92 3.29
N LEU A 154 -14.73 7.16 3.53
CA LEU A 154 -13.36 7.50 3.93
C LEU A 154 -13.29 7.73 5.44
N THR A 155 -12.18 7.34 6.06
CA THR A 155 -11.95 7.75 7.44
C THR A 155 -11.50 9.21 7.49
N ASP A 156 -11.73 9.87 8.63
CA ASP A 156 -11.22 11.22 8.91
C ASP A 156 -9.69 11.33 8.65
N PHE A 157 -8.95 10.23 8.82
CA PHE A 157 -7.52 10.17 8.54
C PHE A 157 -7.21 10.10 7.04
N GLU A 158 -7.96 9.33 6.26
CA GLU A 158 -7.82 9.26 4.81
C GLU A 158 -8.05 10.62 4.17
N GLU A 159 -9.12 11.26 4.58
CA GLU A 159 -9.52 12.58 4.10
C GLU A 159 -8.47 13.65 4.40
N THR A 160 -8.04 13.75 5.66
CA THR A 160 -7.12 14.81 6.08
C THR A 160 -5.67 14.57 5.66
N LEU A 161 -5.21 13.32 5.64
CA LEU A 161 -3.80 13.00 5.39
C LEU A 161 -3.49 12.63 3.94
N LEU A 162 -4.46 12.12 3.17
CA LEU A 162 -4.23 11.65 1.79
C LEU A 162 -4.97 12.46 0.73
N TYR A 163 -6.26 12.74 0.95
CA TYR A 163 -7.14 13.19 -0.15
C TYR A 163 -7.54 14.66 -0.09
N GLN A 164 -7.19 15.36 1.00
CA GLN A 164 -7.43 16.80 1.18
C GLN A 164 -8.93 17.16 1.13
N THR A 165 -9.78 16.27 1.65
CA THR A 165 -11.23 16.44 1.77
C THR A 165 -11.63 16.91 3.16
N ASN A 166 -12.91 17.23 3.35
CA ASN A 166 -13.46 17.69 4.62
C ASN A 166 -14.22 16.56 5.33
N PRO A 167 -13.76 16.10 6.52
CA PRO A 167 -14.38 14.99 7.25
C PRO A 167 -15.81 15.17 7.75
N ASN A 168 -16.45 16.29 7.45
CA ASN A 168 -17.83 16.51 7.86
C ASN A 168 -18.73 16.81 6.65
N LEU A 169 -18.22 16.62 5.43
CA LEU A 169 -18.91 16.82 4.18
C LEU A 169 -18.69 15.60 3.29
N PRO A 170 -19.73 14.77 3.08
CA PRO A 170 -19.59 13.51 2.34
C PRO A 170 -19.28 13.69 0.84
N ASP A 171 -19.30 14.93 0.36
CA ASP A 171 -19.00 15.37 -1.01
C ASP A 171 -18.32 16.75 -0.85
N THR A 172 -17.00 16.77 -0.89
CA THR A 172 -16.20 17.95 -0.55
C THR A 172 -16.27 19.01 -1.64
N ASP A 173 -16.26 18.61 -2.90
CA ASP A 173 -16.22 19.54 -4.04
C ASP A 173 -17.60 19.93 -4.57
N GLY A 174 -18.65 19.23 -4.12
CA GLY A 174 -20.05 19.52 -4.39
C GLY A 174 -20.50 19.11 -5.80
N ASP A 175 -19.81 18.18 -6.46
CA ASP A 175 -20.16 17.72 -7.80
C ASP A 175 -21.21 16.59 -7.80
N GLY A 176 -21.56 16.08 -6.62
CA GLY A 176 -22.58 15.08 -6.39
C GLY A 176 -22.06 13.64 -6.29
N PHE A 177 -20.75 13.41 -6.34
CA PHE A 177 -20.14 12.12 -6.01
C PHE A 177 -19.61 12.13 -4.57
N LEU A 178 -19.70 10.99 -3.87
CA LEU A 178 -19.16 10.88 -2.51
C LEU A 178 -17.63 10.77 -2.57
N ASP A 179 -16.90 11.41 -1.67
CA ASP A 179 -15.43 11.45 -1.69
C ASP A 179 -14.86 10.01 -1.66
N GLY A 180 -15.40 9.15 -0.80
CA GLY A 180 -15.01 7.75 -0.71
C GLY A 180 -15.32 6.92 -1.94
N ASN A 181 -16.39 7.25 -2.67
CA ASN A 181 -16.70 6.61 -3.95
C ASN A 181 -15.72 7.05 -5.04
N GLU A 182 -15.34 8.31 -5.04
CA GLU A 182 -14.37 8.86 -5.98
C GLU A 182 -12.98 8.27 -5.76
N VAL A 183 -12.49 8.26 -4.52
CA VAL A 183 -11.21 7.63 -4.14
C VAL A 183 -11.20 6.17 -4.57
N PHE A 184 -12.25 5.40 -4.26
CA PHE A 184 -12.35 4.01 -4.69
C PHE A 184 -12.14 3.89 -6.20
N HIS A 185 -12.73 4.79 -7.00
CA HIS A 185 -12.65 4.82 -8.46
C HIS A 185 -11.44 5.60 -9.02
N ARG A 186 -10.54 6.08 -8.16
CA ARG A 186 -9.35 6.90 -8.48
C ARG A 186 -9.64 8.28 -9.06
N TYR A 187 -10.81 8.85 -8.77
CA TYR A 187 -11.12 10.27 -9.02
C TYR A 187 -10.64 11.15 -7.86
N ASN A 188 -10.44 12.42 -8.14
CA ASN A 188 -10.01 13.39 -7.14
C ASN A 188 -11.22 13.95 -6.38
N PRO A 189 -11.42 13.61 -5.09
CA PRO A 189 -12.59 14.05 -4.34
C PRO A 189 -12.56 15.52 -3.90
N SER A 190 -11.44 16.20 -4.13
CA SER A 190 -11.27 17.62 -3.78
C SER A 190 -11.41 18.56 -4.98
N ALA A 191 -11.75 18.03 -6.17
CA ALA A 191 -11.87 18.84 -7.38
C ALA A 191 -12.79 18.18 -8.43
N LEU A 192 -13.73 18.99 -8.94
CA LEU A 192 -14.80 18.56 -9.85
C LEU A 192 -14.35 17.51 -10.87
N ALA A 193 -15.17 16.46 -11.01
CA ALA A 193 -14.98 15.44 -12.04
C ALA A 193 -14.79 16.06 -13.45
N PRO A 194 -13.96 15.44 -14.33
CA PRO A 194 -13.39 14.10 -14.20
C PRO A 194 -11.93 14.08 -13.72
N GLY A 195 -11.50 14.99 -12.84
CA GLY A 195 -10.14 14.98 -12.29
C GLY A 195 -9.79 13.66 -11.60
N THR A 196 -8.56 13.16 -11.79
CA THR A 196 -8.12 11.87 -11.19
C THR A 196 -7.06 12.05 -10.12
N LEU A 197 -6.97 11.08 -9.19
CA LEU A 197 -5.90 11.06 -8.16
C LEU A 197 -4.50 11.10 -8.78
N SER A 198 -4.32 10.45 -9.94
CA SER A 198 -3.03 10.43 -10.63
C SER A 198 -2.67 11.79 -11.22
N GLN A 199 -3.63 12.52 -11.79
CA GLN A 199 -3.42 13.87 -12.33
C GLN A 199 -3.14 14.88 -11.21
N ALA A 200 -3.80 14.71 -10.07
CA ALA A 200 -3.54 15.51 -8.86
C ALA A 200 -2.23 15.14 -8.16
N GLY A 201 -1.54 14.07 -8.57
CA GLY A 201 -0.30 13.61 -7.95
C GLY A 201 -0.49 12.98 -6.56
N LEU A 202 -1.72 12.63 -6.19
CA LEU A 202 -2.08 12.03 -4.90
C LEU A 202 -1.73 10.53 -4.83
N ILE A 203 -1.61 9.87 -5.98
CA ILE A 203 -1.14 8.48 -6.10
C ILE A 203 0.06 8.35 -7.03
N LYS A 204 0.84 7.28 -6.83
CA LYS A 204 1.91 6.79 -7.70
C LYS A 204 1.62 5.35 -8.08
N PHE A 205 2.40 4.82 -9.03
CA PHE A 205 2.32 3.43 -9.44
C PHE A 205 3.60 2.67 -9.11
N TYR A 206 3.45 1.43 -8.67
CA TYR A 206 4.55 0.51 -8.43
C TYR A 206 4.38 -0.73 -9.30
N GLU A 207 5.47 -1.22 -9.89
CA GLU A 207 5.47 -2.40 -10.75
C GLU A 207 6.32 -3.51 -10.15
N ILE A 208 5.72 -4.69 -9.98
CA ILE A 208 6.38 -5.90 -9.48
C ILE A 208 5.53 -7.10 -9.93
N LEU A 209 6.12 -8.30 -10.05
CA LEU A 209 5.39 -9.52 -10.41
C LEU A 209 4.65 -9.44 -11.77
N SER A 210 5.09 -8.55 -12.67
CA SER A 210 4.40 -8.23 -13.94
C SER A 210 2.99 -7.64 -13.76
N VAL A 211 2.73 -7.02 -12.63
CA VAL A 211 1.55 -6.18 -12.40
C VAL A 211 1.97 -4.76 -12.02
N ARG A 212 1.05 -3.83 -12.19
CA ARG A 212 1.12 -2.47 -11.70
C ARG A 212 0.04 -2.26 -10.64
N ILE A 213 0.36 -1.53 -9.58
CA ILE A 213 -0.57 -1.16 -8.52
C ILE A 213 -0.44 0.34 -8.20
N ALA A 214 -1.55 1.02 -7.98
CA ALA A 214 -1.57 2.39 -7.47
C ALA A 214 -1.37 2.39 -5.94
N TYR A 215 -0.70 3.40 -5.41
CA TYR A 215 -0.54 3.61 -3.97
C TYR A 215 -0.43 5.11 -3.66
N PRO A 216 -0.80 5.56 -2.44
CA PRO A 216 -0.71 6.98 -2.08
C PRO A 216 0.71 7.54 -2.18
N THR A 217 0.85 8.72 -2.77
CA THR A 217 2.15 9.40 -2.94
C THR A 217 2.88 9.65 -1.61
N ALA A 218 2.12 9.85 -0.53
CA ALA A 218 2.63 10.10 0.81
C ALA A 218 3.23 8.86 1.49
N TRP A 219 2.97 7.66 0.97
CA TRP A 219 3.42 6.42 1.58
C TRP A 219 4.83 6.04 1.12
N SER A 220 5.57 5.38 2.01
CA SER A 220 6.88 4.82 1.68
C SER A 220 6.73 3.40 1.12
N VAL A 221 7.66 3.02 0.25
CA VAL A 221 7.67 1.71 -0.41
C VAL A 221 8.99 1.01 -0.15
N GLU A 222 8.93 -0.22 0.35
CA GLU A 222 10.09 -1.06 0.62
C GLU A 222 10.00 -2.35 -0.20
N ALA A 223 10.99 -2.59 -1.06
CA ALA A 223 11.06 -3.79 -1.87
C ALA A 223 11.72 -4.93 -1.06
N LEU A 224 10.97 -6.01 -0.84
CA LEU A 224 11.40 -7.22 -0.14
C LEU A 224 11.19 -8.44 -1.04
N GLU A 225 11.83 -8.47 -2.21
CA GLU A 225 11.57 -9.46 -3.26
C GLU A 225 11.42 -10.90 -2.73
N PRO A 226 10.32 -11.63 -3.07
CA PRO A 226 9.31 -11.32 -4.09
C PRO A 226 8.09 -10.51 -3.57
N ALA A 227 8.26 -9.75 -2.49
CA ALA A 227 7.23 -8.91 -1.89
C ALA A 227 7.58 -7.41 -1.97
N VAL A 228 6.58 -6.58 -1.74
CA VAL A 228 6.70 -5.14 -1.51
C VAL A 228 5.82 -4.74 -0.34
N VAL A 229 6.32 -3.83 0.49
CA VAL A 229 5.59 -3.27 1.63
C VAL A 229 5.35 -1.79 1.38
N PHE A 230 4.09 -1.37 1.44
CA PHE A 230 3.67 0.02 1.44
C PHE A 230 3.39 0.43 2.89
N ARG A 231 4.02 1.49 3.37
CA ARG A 231 3.87 1.96 4.75
C ARG A 231 3.26 3.35 4.79
N SER A 232 2.15 3.48 5.51
CA SER A 232 1.44 4.73 5.72
C SER A 232 2.24 5.70 6.59
N THR A 233 1.80 6.96 6.63
CA THR A 233 2.39 8.01 7.48
C THR A 233 2.11 7.79 8.97
N THR A 234 1.17 6.92 9.32
CA THR A 234 0.76 6.61 10.70
C THR A 234 1.22 5.22 11.16
N GLY A 235 2.00 4.49 10.35
CA GLY A 235 2.67 3.25 10.73
C GLY A 235 2.03 1.96 10.21
N GLU A 236 0.83 2.04 9.66
CA GLU A 236 0.12 0.91 9.05
C GLU A 236 0.83 0.41 7.78
N MET A 237 0.70 -0.88 7.49
CA MET A 237 1.43 -1.54 6.41
C MET A 237 0.52 -2.37 5.52
N ILE A 238 0.73 -2.28 4.22
CA ILE A 238 0.13 -3.18 3.23
C ILE A 238 1.27 -3.94 2.55
N THR A 239 1.25 -5.25 2.71
CA THR A 239 2.18 -6.14 2.01
C THR A 239 1.52 -6.70 0.76
N MET A 240 2.21 -6.64 -0.37
CA MET A 240 1.86 -7.34 -1.60
C MET A 240 2.96 -8.35 -1.93
N ALA A 241 2.60 -9.62 -2.09
CA ALA A 241 3.56 -10.70 -2.34
C ALA A 241 3.04 -11.68 -3.39
N GLY A 242 3.94 -12.12 -4.27
CA GLY A 242 3.65 -13.19 -5.21
C GLY A 242 3.90 -14.54 -4.57
N GLN A 243 3.00 -15.51 -4.78
CA GLN A 243 3.27 -16.89 -4.40
C GLN A 243 3.25 -17.80 -5.62
N ILE A 244 4.24 -18.68 -5.70
CA ILE A 244 4.42 -19.60 -6.83
C ILE A 244 3.49 -20.82 -6.72
N LEU A 245 2.97 -21.14 -5.51
CA LEU A 245 2.38 -22.47 -5.24
C LEU A 245 1.11 -22.49 -4.39
N VAL A 246 0.53 -21.36 -4.01
CA VAL A 246 -0.71 -21.41 -3.21
C VAL A 246 -1.91 -21.31 -4.13
N SER A 247 -2.65 -22.42 -4.22
CA SER A 247 -3.95 -22.45 -4.88
C SER A 247 -4.98 -21.62 -4.09
N PRO A 248 -6.04 -21.10 -4.73
CA PRO A 248 -7.11 -20.40 -4.03
C PRO A 248 -7.74 -21.25 -2.93
N GLN A 249 -7.86 -22.56 -3.14
CA GLN A 249 -8.42 -23.50 -2.17
C GLN A 249 -7.56 -23.56 -0.90
N GLU A 250 -6.25 -23.78 -1.04
CA GLU A 250 -5.32 -23.82 0.09
C GLU A 250 -5.28 -22.48 0.84
N TRP A 251 -5.35 -21.36 0.12
CA TRP A 251 -5.41 -20.04 0.75
C TRP A 251 -6.69 -19.87 1.56
N VAL A 252 -7.85 -20.21 0.99
CA VAL A 252 -9.14 -20.11 1.69
C VAL A 252 -9.15 -21.00 2.94
N GLU A 253 -8.62 -22.23 2.86
CA GLU A 253 -8.50 -23.10 4.04
C GLU A 253 -7.65 -22.47 5.14
N LYS A 254 -6.53 -21.84 4.78
CA LYS A 254 -5.66 -21.13 5.72
C LYS A 254 -6.35 -19.92 6.38
N GLU A 255 -7.23 -19.24 5.67
CA GLU A 255 -8.00 -18.10 6.19
C GLU A 255 -9.26 -18.52 6.98
N GLY A 256 -9.44 -19.81 7.28
CA GLY A 256 -10.54 -20.32 8.10
C GLY A 256 -11.74 -20.83 7.30
N GLY A 257 -11.59 -21.06 6.00
CA GLY A 257 -12.59 -21.67 5.14
C GLY A 257 -13.49 -20.70 4.39
N GLN A 258 -14.41 -21.23 3.59
CA GLN A 258 -15.22 -20.47 2.63
C GLN A 258 -16.10 -19.39 3.28
N GLU A 259 -16.56 -19.60 4.52
CA GLU A 259 -17.43 -18.66 5.23
C GLU A 259 -16.72 -17.36 5.60
N GLN A 260 -15.38 -17.39 5.65
CA GLN A 260 -14.55 -16.21 5.93
C GLN A 260 -14.17 -15.44 4.67
N ILE A 261 -14.60 -15.91 3.48
CA ILE A 261 -14.13 -15.38 2.20
C ILE A 261 -15.30 -14.87 1.35
N ILE A 262 -15.19 -13.62 0.95
CA ILE A 262 -16.00 -12.97 -0.08
C ILE A 262 -15.30 -13.21 -1.41
N ARG A 263 -15.98 -13.91 -2.33
CA ARG A 263 -15.54 -14.09 -3.72
C ARG A 263 -16.20 -13.03 -4.60
N THR A 264 -15.39 -12.29 -5.33
CA THR A 264 -15.84 -11.23 -6.24
C THR A 264 -14.87 -11.07 -7.41
N THR A 265 -15.14 -10.11 -8.28
CA THR A 265 -14.25 -9.72 -9.37
C THR A 265 -13.71 -8.32 -9.10
N SER A 266 -12.41 -8.13 -9.31
CA SER A 266 -11.79 -6.81 -9.24
C SER A 266 -12.29 -5.91 -10.38
N LYS A 267 -12.03 -4.60 -10.28
CA LYS A 267 -12.42 -3.64 -11.31
C LYS A 267 -11.83 -3.92 -12.68
N ASN A 268 -10.70 -4.63 -12.72
CA ASN A 268 -10.01 -4.98 -13.95
C ASN A 268 -10.32 -6.41 -14.43
N GLY A 269 -11.33 -7.06 -13.86
CA GLY A 269 -11.83 -8.36 -14.33
C GLY A 269 -11.11 -9.59 -13.74
N TYR A 270 -10.24 -9.40 -12.75
CA TYR A 270 -9.53 -10.50 -12.08
C TYR A 270 -10.35 -11.11 -10.95
N ASP A 271 -10.26 -12.42 -10.75
CA ASP A 271 -10.88 -13.09 -9.61
C ASP A 271 -10.24 -12.63 -8.30
N LEU A 272 -11.07 -12.19 -7.36
CA LEU A 272 -10.67 -11.63 -6.08
C LEU A 272 -11.33 -12.40 -4.93
N PHE A 273 -10.48 -12.93 -4.05
CA PHE A 273 -10.88 -13.55 -2.80
C PHE A 273 -10.49 -12.58 -1.69
N LEU A 274 -11.46 -12.13 -0.89
CA LEU A 274 -11.25 -11.14 0.15
C LEU A 274 -11.76 -11.71 1.47
N THR A 275 -10.99 -11.60 2.55
CA THR A 275 -11.50 -11.96 3.88
C THR A 275 -12.71 -11.10 4.26
N THR A 276 -13.61 -11.59 5.12
CA THR A 276 -14.79 -10.85 5.58
C THR A 276 -14.44 -9.56 6.31
N ASP A 277 -13.28 -9.51 6.97
CA ASP A 277 -12.70 -8.30 7.58
C ASP A 277 -12.08 -7.34 6.55
N LYS A 278 -12.03 -7.73 5.28
CA LYS A 278 -11.48 -6.98 4.14
C LYS A 278 -10.00 -6.58 4.25
N ARG A 279 -9.20 -7.27 5.07
CA ARG A 279 -7.78 -6.93 5.25
C ARG A 279 -6.82 -7.83 4.50
N ARG A 280 -7.27 -8.99 4.04
CA ARG A 280 -6.43 -9.94 3.32
C ARG A 280 -7.11 -10.34 2.03
N ALA A 281 -6.33 -10.36 0.96
CA ALA A 281 -6.85 -10.70 -0.35
C ALA A 281 -5.92 -11.63 -1.10
N LEU A 282 -6.51 -12.47 -1.94
CA LEU A 282 -5.83 -13.21 -2.99
C LEU A 282 -6.44 -12.77 -4.33
N LEU A 283 -5.58 -12.34 -5.24
CA LEU A 283 -5.96 -11.93 -6.59
C LEU A 283 -5.37 -12.89 -7.61
N ASP A 284 -6.19 -13.41 -8.53
CA ASP A 284 -5.74 -14.20 -9.67
C ASP A 284 -5.59 -13.32 -10.92
N VAL A 285 -4.33 -13.01 -11.27
CA VAL A 285 -3.99 -12.21 -12.44
C VAL A 285 -3.38 -13.11 -13.51
N ASP A 286 -4.23 -13.61 -14.42
CA ASP A 286 -3.87 -14.52 -15.51
C ASP A 286 -3.13 -15.80 -15.03
N GLY A 287 -3.63 -16.43 -13.97
CA GLY A 287 -3.05 -17.62 -13.36
C GLY A 287 -1.90 -17.33 -12.40
N ARG A 288 -1.66 -16.06 -12.05
CA ARG A 288 -0.69 -15.64 -11.04
C ARG A 288 -1.41 -15.17 -9.79
N TYR A 289 -1.15 -15.84 -8.68
CA TYR A 289 -1.76 -15.49 -7.41
C TYR A 289 -0.93 -14.45 -6.65
N ILE A 290 -1.55 -13.31 -6.36
CA ILE A 290 -0.96 -12.19 -5.62
C ILE A 290 -1.71 -12.04 -4.30
N GLN A 291 -0.97 -12.10 -3.20
CA GLN A 291 -1.52 -11.93 -1.86
C GLN A 291 -1.33 -10.51 -1.36
N PHE A 292 -2.35 -10.03 -0.66
CA PHE A 292 -2.34 -8.76 0.04
C PHE A 292 -2.65 -8.98 1.52
N ALA A 293 -1.98 -8.23 2.38
CA ALA A 293 -2.27 -8.19 3.80
C ALA A 293 -2.13 -6.76 4.32
N TYR A 294 -3.19 -6.25 4.94
CA TYR A 294 -3.25 -4.98 5.64
C TYR A 294 -3.05 -5.21 7.14
N GLN A 295 -1.94 -4.71 7.66
CA GLN A 295 -1.48 -4.81 9.04
C GLN A 295 -1.58 -3.45 9.73
N VAL A 296 -2.06 -3.44 10.98
CA VAL A 296 -2.32 -2.23 11.76
C VAL A 296 -1.50 -2.15 13.05
N GLU A 297 -0.82 -3.24 13.42
CA GLU A 297 -0.06 -3.33 14.67
C GLU A 297 1.06 -2.28 14.73
N PRO A 298 1.29 -1.64 15.90
CA PRO A 298 0.69 -1.93 17.20
C PRO A 298 -0.67 -1.25 17.46
N LYS A 299 -1.24 -0.54 16.49
CA LYS A 299 -2.59 0.02 16.62
C LYS A 299 -3.65 -1.07 16.51
N SER A 300 -4.87 -0.70 16.86
CA SER A 300 -6.06 -1.50 16.69
C SER A 300 -7.15 -0.75 15.91
N THR A 301 -6.77 0.19 15.03
CA THR A 301 -7.70 0.94 14.16
C THR A 301 -7.35 0.74 12.69
N LEU A 302 -8.36 0.58 11.84
CA LEU A 302 -8.22 0.50 10.38
C LEU A 302 -8.44 1.89 9.79
N ASP A 303 -7.37 2.67 9.70
CA ASP A 303 -7.46 4.07 9.28
C ASP A 303 -7.48 4.20 7.75
N TYR A 304 -7.06 3.21 6.96
CA TYR A 304 -6.91 3.30 5.48
C TYR A 304 -7.60 2.18 4.71
N LEU A 305 -8.74 1.70 5.21
CA LEU A 305 -9.43 0.55 4.60
C LEU A 305 -9.93 0.86 3.17
N GLN A 306 -10.41 2.08 2.91
CA GLN A 306 -10.92 2.46 1.60
C GLN A 306 -9.78 2.62 0.59
N THR A 307 -8.67 3.21 1.02
CA THR A 307 -7.41 3.31 0.28
C THR A 307 -6.88 1.92 -0.05
N PHE A 308 -6.90 0.98 0.90
CA PHE A 308 -6.52 -0.41 0.62
C PHE A 308 -7.39 -1.03 -0.48
N GLN A 309 -8.71 -0.82 -0.43
CA GLN A 309 -9.61 -1.30 -1.47
C GLN A 309 -9.38 -0.62 -2.83
N MET A 310 -9.05 0.67 -2.85
CA MET A 310 -8.61 1.38 -4.06
C MET A 310 -7.34 0.74 -4.62
N MET A 311 -6.35 0.45 -3.78
CA MET A 311 -5.11 -0.22 -4.19
C MET A 311 -5.40 -1.59 -4.81
N LEU A 312 -6.21 -2.43 -4.16
CA LEU A 312 -6.65 -3.73 -4.69
C LEU A 312 -7.34 -3.59 -6.05
N GLY A 313 -8.27 -2.64 -6.17
CA GLY A 313 -9.01 -2.37 -7.40
C GLY A 313 -8.15 -1.78 -8.53
N SER A 314 -6.96 -1.26 -8.21
CA SER A 314 -6.05 -0.65 -9.18
C SER A 314 -5.10 -1.63 -9.86
N VAL A 315 -5.02 -2.88 -9.38
CA VAL A 315 -4.06 -3.87 -9.88
C VAL A 315 -4.36 -4.19 -11.35
N GLU A 316 -3.36 -4.03 -12.21
CA GLU A 316 -3.44 -4.33 -13.64
C GLU A 316 -2.22 -5.14 -14.10
N ALA A 317 -2.42 -6.10 -15.00
CA ALA A 317 -1.31 -6.80 -15.64
C ALA A 317 -0.49 -5.85 -16.50
N VAL A 318 0.84 -5.88 -16.34
CA VAL A 318 1.76 -5.17 -17.23
C VAL A 318 2.16 -6.12 -18.35
N SER A 319 1.61 -5.89 -19.54
CA SER A 319 2.02 -6.64 -20.73
C SER A 319 3.49 -6.37 -21.02
N ARG A 320 4.33 -7.42 -21.04
CA ARG A 320 5.69 -7.28 -21.59
C ARG A 320 5.55 -7.08 -23.11
N PRO A 321 6.09 -5.99 -23.69
CA PRO A 321 6.11 -5.86 -25.15
C PRO A 321 6.98 -6.98 -25.76
N GLY A 322 6.37 -7.86 -26.55
CA GLY A 322 7.02 -8.77 -27.50
C GLY A 322 7.73 -9.99 -26.91
N ILE A 323 7.06 -11.13 -26.95
CA ILE A 323 7.68 -12.35 -27.52
C ILE A 323 7.33 -12.36 -29.00
#